data_AF-A0A2V6JG39-F1
#
_entry.id   AF-A0A2V6JG39-F1
#
_cell.length_a   1.000
_cell.length_b   1.000
_cell.length_c   1.000
_cell.angle_alpha   90.00
_cell.angle_beta   90.00
_cell.angle_gamma   90.00
#
_symmetry.space_group_name_H-M   'P 1'
#
loop_
_entity.id
_entity.type
_entity.pdbx_description
1 polymer ?
#
loop_
_entity_poly.entity_id
_entity_poly.type
_entity_poly.pdbx_seq_one_letter_code
_entity_poly.pdbx_strand_id
1 'polypeptide(L)'
;AMNMHSFRQTRIDGTIRLNQNGIVLFQMPFDAGWHAFSDGRAIPTLKVDGGLLGVALKDGEHRIELRYQPPLLYAGAAVTLLSVGVLLLSLWKWPRIRLLN
;
A
#
# COMPACT_ATOMS: atom_id res chain seq x y z
N ALA A 1 -19.82 -6.14 -14.23
CA ALA A 1 -18.43 -5.71 -14.50
C ALA A 1 -18.18 -4.39 -13.78
N MET A 2 -16.96 -4.14 -13.31
CA MET A 2 -16.60 -2.90 -12.60
C MET A 2 -16.42 -1.76 -13.60
N ASN A 3 -17.07 -0.61 -13.35
CA ASN A 3 -16.83 0.62 -14.11
C ASN A 3 -15.68 1.38 -13.46
N MET A 4 -14.56 1.49 -14.17
CA MET A 4 -13.32 2.04 -13.63
C MET A 4 -13.27 3.56 -13.86
N HIS A 5 -13.15 4.34 -12.79
CA HIS A 5 -13.09 5.81 -12.87
C HIS A 5 -11.64 6.32 -12.93
N SER A 6 -10.71 5.63 -12.28
CA SER A 6 -9.29 5.98 -12.31
C SER A 6 -8.41 4.75 -12.08
N PHE A 7 -7.34 4.64 -12.87
CA PHE A 7 -6.31 3.64 -12.71
C PHE A 7 -4.95 4.31 -12.54
N ARG A 8 -4.32 4.13 -11.38
CA ARG A 8 -2.91 4.44 -11.14
C ARG A 8 -2.23 3.20 -10.59
N GLN A 9 -0.91 3.09 -10.76
CA GLN A 9 -0.15 1.92 -10.28
C GLN A 9 -0.36 1.60 -8.79
N THR A 10 -0.67 2.61 -7.97
CA THR A 10 -0.89 2.46 -6.52
C THR A 10 -2.34 2.62 -6.09
N ARG A 11 -3.27 2.91 -7.01
CA ARG A 11 -4.67 3.18 -6.70
C ARG A 11 -5.61 2.68 -7.80
N ILE A 12 -6.56 1.84 -7.41
CA ILE A 12 -7.64 1.36 -8.28
C ILE A 12 -8.95 1.90 -7.70
N ASP A 13 -9.71 2.66 -8.48
CA ASP A 13 -11.00 3.22 -8.08
C ASP A 13 -12.06 2.91 -9.14
N GLY A 14 -13.20 2.40 -8.69
CA GLY A 14 -14.33 2.15 -9.57
C GLY A 14 -15.58 1.73 -8.82
N THR A 15 -16.65 1.54 -9.56
CA THR A 15 -17.96 1.15 -9.02
C THR A 15 -18.31 -0.26 -9.48
N ILE A 16 -18.93 -1.02 -8.58
CA ILE A 16 -19.42 -2.37 -8.87
C ILE A 16 -20.81 -2.56 -8.27
N ARG A 17 -21.66 -3.25 -9.02
CA ARG A 17 -22.99 -3.67 -8.57
C ARG A 17 -23.02 -5.17 -8.39
N LEU A 18 -23.43 -5.61 -7.19
CA LEU A 18 -23.62 -7.01 -6.86
C LEU A 18 -25.11 -7.29 -6.70
N ASN A 19 -25.59 -8.38 -7.29
CA ASN A 19 -26.98 -8.84 -7.15
C ASN A 19 -27.18 -9.75 -5.94
N GLN A 20 -26.09 -10.17 -5.29
CA GLN A 20 -26.06 -11.00 -4.09
C GLN A 20 -24.74 -10.80 -3.35
N ASN A 21 -24.70 -11.13 -2.07
CA ASN A 21 -23.45 -11.12 -1.29
C ASN A 21 -22.38 -11.99 -1.96
N GLY A 22 -21.15 -11.50 -2.00
CA GLY A 22 -20.09 -12.22 -2.69
C GLY A 22 -18.70 -11.65 -2.46
N ILE A 23 -17.72 -12.33 -3.06
CA ILE A 23 -16.34 -11.89 -3.08
C ILE A 23 -16.05 -11.32 -4.47
N VAL A 24 -15.60 -10.08 -4.52
CA VAL A 24 -15.04 -9.49 -5.72
C VAL A 24 -13.57 -9.89 -5.78
N LEU A 25 -13.21 -10.65 -6.81
CA LEU A 25 -11.85 -11.10 -7.08
C LEU A 25 -11.18 -10.12 -8.05
N PHE A 26 -9.96 -9.73 -7.72
CA PHE A 26 -9.10 -8.94 -8.59
C PHE A 26 -8.04 -9.83 -9.20
N GLN A 27 -7.79 -9.68 -10.51
CA GLN A 27 -6.76 -10.43 -11.24
C GLN A 27 -5.34 -9.91 -10.95
N MET A 28 -5.01 -9.73 -9.68
CA MET A 28 -3.68 -9.36 -9.21
C MET A 28 -3.32 -10.16 -7.97
N PRO A 29 -2.03 -10.45 -7.76
CA PRO A 29 -1.56 -11.15 -6.57
C PRO A 29 -1.93 -10.40 -5.29
N PHE A 30 -2.28 -11.15 -4.26
CA PHE A 30 -2.43 -10.64 -2.91
C PHE A 30 -1.07 -10.17 -2.36
N ASP A 31 -1.07 -9.00 -1.73
CA ASP A 31 0.07 -8.44 -0.98
C ASP A 31 -0.44 -7.73 0.28
N ALA A 32 0.35 -7.75 1.35
CA ALA A 32 -0.01 -7.14 2.64
C ALA A 32 -0.08 -5.60 2.57
N GLY A 33 0.51 -4.97 1.56
CA GLY A 33 0.45 -3.54 1.30
C GLY A 33 -0.85 -3.07 0.65
N TRP A 34 -1.73 -3.98 0.21
CA TRP A 34 -3.03 -3.60 -0.35
C TRP A 34 -4.06 -3.33 0.75
N HIS A 35 -4.67 -2.15 0.68
CA HIS A 35 -5.78 -1.74 1.53
C HIS A 35 -7.03 -1.49 0.69
N ALA A 36 -8.16 -2.03 1.12
CA ALA A 36 -9.44 -1.90 0.42
C ALA A 36 -10.43 -1.03 1.20
N PHE A 37 -11.26 -0.31 0.45
CA PHE A 37 -12.31 0.55 0.98
C PHE A 37 -13.59 0.38 0.16
N SER A 38 -14.73 0.27 0.84
CA SER A 38 -16.07 0.38 0.25
C SER A 38 -16.70 1.67 0.73
N ASP A 39 -17.07 2.54 -0.22
CA ASP A 39 -17.72 3.83 0.06
C ASP A 39 -16.96 4.67 1.09
N GLY A 40 -15.63 4.60 1.02
CA GLY A 40 -14.70 5.31 1.91
C GLY A 40 -14.42 4.61 3.25
N ARG A 41 -15.07 3.49 3.57
CA ARG A 41 -14.83 2.71 4.79
C ARG A 41 -13.87 1.56 4.53
N ALA A 42 -12.87 1.39 5.38
CA ALA A 42 -11.91 0.31 5.26
C ALA A 42 -12.59 -1.05 5.40
N ILE A 43 -12.27 -1.98 4.49
CA ILE A 43 -12.74 -3.35 4.50
C ILE A 43 -11.56 -4.32 4.43
N PRO A 44 -11.68 -5.55 4.98
CA PRO A 44 -10.62 -6.54 4.91
C PRO A 44 -10.33 -6.95 3.47
N THR A 45 -9.03 -7.07 3.16
CA THR A 45 -8.56 -7.77 1.96
C THR A 45 -8.44 -9.26 2.26
N LEU A 46 -8.79 -10.08 1.27
CA LEU A 46 -8.78 -11.54 1.35
C LEU A 46 -7.78 -12.09 0.34
N LYS A 47 -7.06 -13.15 0.72
CA LYS A 47 -6.30 -13.97 -0.21
C LYS A 47 -7.22 -15.09 -0.71
N VAL A 48 -7.56 -15.06 -1.99
CA VAL A 48 -8.51 -15.98 -2.62
C VAL A 48 -7.86 -16.69 -3.81
N ASP A 49 -8.47 -17.78 -4.27
CA ASP A 49 -8.09 -18.48 -5.51
C ASP A 49 -6.57 -18.68 -5.70
N GLY A 50 -5.93 -19.36 -4.75
CA GLY A 50 -4.49 -19.67 -4.82
C GLY A 50 -3.54 -18.50 -4.55
N GLY A 51 -4.03 -17.27 -4.39
CA GLY A 51 -3.20 -16.13 -3.99
C GLY A 51 -3.57 -14.78 -4.59
N LEU A 52 -4.76 -14.64 -5.15
CA LEU A 52 -5.28 -13.41 -5.69
C LEU A 52 -5.91 -12.54 -4.61
N LEU A 53 -5.99 -11.23 -4.88
CA LEU A 53 -6.68 -10.29 -4.00
C LEU A 53 -8.20 -10.42 -4.17
N GLY A 54 -8.90 -10.48 -3.05
CA GLY A 54 -10.36 -10.43 -3.01
C GLY A 54 -10.88 -9.48 -1.92
N VAL A 55 -12.12 -9.03 -2.07
CA VAL A 55 -12.85 -8.27 -1.05
C VAL A 55 -14.28 -8.80 -0.94
N ALA A 56 -14.77 -8.99 0.29
CA ALA A 56 -16.15 -9.40 0.52
C ALA A 56 -17.08 -8.18 0.53
N LEU A 57 -18.14 -8.23 -0.27
CA LEU A 57 -19.14 -7.16 -0.38
C LEU A 57 -20.55 -7.74 -0.24
N LYS A 58 -21.44 -6.90 0.27
CA LYS A 58 -22.88 -7.19 0.28
C LYS A 58 -23.50 -6.91 -1.09
N ASP A 59 -24.73 -7.34 -1.27
CA ASP A 59 -25.55 -6.92 -2.41
C ASP A 59 -25.68 -5.38 -2.48
N GLY A 60 -25.89 -4.86 -3.69
CA GLY A 60 -26.02 -3.42 -3.95
C GLY A 60 -24.87 -2.82 -4.76
N GLU A 61 -24.88 -1.49 -4.85
CA GLU A 61 -23.84 -0.70 -5.53
C GLU A 61 -22.82 -0.20 -4.52
N HIS A 62 -21.54 -0.42 -4.83
CA HIS A 62 -20.42 -0.06 -3.97
C HIS A 62 -19.37 0.67 -4.80
N ARG A 63 -18.82 1.76 -4.25
CA ARG A 63 -17.57 2.35 -4.76
C ARG A 63 -16.40 1.68 -4.07
N ILE A 64 -15.61 0.96 -4.85
CA ILE A 64 -14.42 0.27 -4.36
C ILE A 64 -13.18 1.06 -4.67
N GLU A 65 -12.38 1.23 -3.64
CA GLU A 65 -11.08 1.85 -3.73
C GLU A 65 -10.01 0.91 -3.14
N LEU A 66 -8.97 0.65 -3.91
CA LEU A 66 -7.78 -0.07 -3.47
C LEU A 66 -6.61 0.91 -3.44
N ARG A 67 -5.85 0.89 -2.36
CA ARG A 67 -4.63 1.70 -2.17
C ARG A 67 -3.47 0.79 -1.82
N TYR A 68 -2.36 0.91 -2.55
CA TYR A 68 -1.13 0.19 -2.24
C TYR A 68 -0.19 1.06 -1.43
N GLN A 69 0.26 0.54 -0.29
CA GLN A 69 1.30 1.11 0.53
C GLN A 69 2.38 0.05 0.76
N PRO A 70 3.62 0.25 0.28
CA PRO A 70 4.69 -0.71 0.48
C PRO A 70 4.89 -1.00 1.98
N PRO A 71 4.87 -2.28 2.39
CA PRO A 71 5.23 -2.66 3.75
C PRO A 71 6.62 -2.12 4.09
N LEU A 72 6.80 -1.70 5.35
CA LEU A 72 8.07 -1.19 5.88
C LEU A 72 8.60 0.12 5.26
N LEU A 73 7.85 0.81 4.39
CA LEU A 73 8.29 2.08 3.79
C LEU A 73 8.74 3.10 4.86
N TYR A 74 7.94 3.26 5.92
CA TYR A 74 8.27 4.18 7.02
C TYR A 74 9.47 3.69 7.86
N ALA A 75 9.60 2.38 8.07
CA ALA A 75 10.74 1.81 8.80
C ALA A 75 12.05 2.00 8.01
N GLY A 76 12.04 1.74 6.71
CA GLY A 76 13.18 1.96 5.82
C GLY A 76 13.57 3.44 5.71
N ALA A 77 12.58 4.34 5.68
CA ALA A 77 12.83 5.78 5.72
C ALA A 77 13.50 6.19 7.05
N ALA A 78 13.05 5.65 8.18
CA ALA A 78 13.66 5.92 9.49
C ALA A 78 15.12 5.44 9.55
N VAL A 79 15.41 4.22 9.09
CA VAL A 79 16.78 3.67 9.05
C VAL A 79 17.69 4.51 8.16
N THR A 80 17.19 4.94 6.99
CA THR A 80 17.92 5.83 6.08
C THR A 80 18.28 7.15 6.76
N LEU A 81 17.32 7.81 7.41
CA LEU A 81 17.54 9.07 8.10
C LEU A 81 18.54 8.94 9.26
N LEU A 82 18.45 7.86 10.04
CA LEU A 82 19.41 7.58 11.12
C LEU A 82 20.83 7.38 10.56
N SER A 83 20.95 6.62 9.47
CA SER A 83 22.25 6.36 8.82
C SER A 83 22.89 7.64 8.29
N VAL A 84 22.09 8.51 7.65
CA VAL A 84 22.54 9.83 7.21
C VAL A 84 22.96 10.70 8.40
N GLY A 85 22.20 10.68 9.50
CA GLY A 85 22.56 11.39 10.73
C GLY A 85 23.92 10.95 11.29
N VAL A 86 24.15 9.64 11.39
CA VAL A 86 25.43 9.06 11.85
C VAL A 86 26.58 9.45 10.91
N LEU A 87 26.35 9.40 9.60
CA LEU A 87 27.34 9.77 8.60
C LEU A 87 27.74 11.26 8.74
N LEU A 88 26.77 12.15 8.85
CA LEU A 88 27.02 13.59 9.02
C LEU A 88 27.76 13.90 10.33
N LEU A 89 27.40 13.25 11.44
CA LEU A 89 28.11 13.38 12.71
C LEU A 89 29.57 12.92 12.60
N SER A 90 29.81 11.81 11.90
CA SER A 90 31.16 11.27 11.68
C SER A 90 32.00 12.21 10.82
N LEU A 91 31.43 12.74 9.74
CA LEU A 91 32.08 13.70 8.85
C LEU A 91 32.35 15.04 9.55
N TRP A 92 31.52 15.50 10.47
CA TRP A 92 31.78 16.73 11.23
C TRP A 92 32.97 16.57 12.20
N LYS A 93 33.20 15.37 12.74
CA LYS A 93 34.34 15.08 13.60
C LYS A 93 35.65 14.87 12.81
N TRP A 94 35.56 14.50 11.54
CA TRP A 94 36.71 14.19 10.67
C TRP A 94 37.66 15.38 10.33
N PRO A 95 37.20 16.61 10.00
CA PRO A 95 38.09 17.72 9.63
C PRO A 95 38.94 18.25 10.80
N ARG A 96 38.63 17.87 12.05
CA ARG A 96 39.43 18.25 13.23
C ARG A 96 40.62 17.32 13.51
N ILE A 97 40.64 16.11 12.95
CA ILE A 97 41.64 15.08 13.31
C ILE A 97 42.80 15.03 12.31
N ARG A 98 42.65 15.55 11.08
CA ARG A 98 43.67 15.49 10.01
C ARG A 98 44.57 16.74 9.86
N LEU A 99 44.48 17.74 10.72
CA LEU A 99 45.31 18.97 10.64
C LEU A 99 46.47 19.02 11.66
N LEU A 100 46.71 17.95 12.41
CA LEU A 100 47.69 17.90 13.51
C LEU A 100 48.76 16.80 13.34
N ASN A 101 48.98 16.30 12.12
CA ASN A 101 50.08 15.37 11.83
C ASN A 101 50.84 15.77 10.57
#